data_AF-A0A2W5DEA1-F1
#
_entry.id   AF-A0A2W5DEA1-F1
#
_cell.length_a   1.000
_cell.length_b   1.000
_cell.length_c   1.000
_cell.angle_alpha   90.00
_cell.angle_beta   90.00
_cell.angle_gamma   90.00
#
_symmetry.space_group_name_H-M   'P 1'
#
loop_
_entity.id
_entity.type
_entity.pdbx_description
1 polymer ?
#
loop_
_entity_poly.entity_id
_entity_poly.type
_entity_poly.pdbx_seq_one_letter_code
_entity_poly.pdbx_strand_id
1 'polypeptide(L)' 'MASKALDLPHICDVCGKARATRKHRACSRIRQQRKSIEWAAFMAERTAVRQAKERRYAR' A
#
# COMPACT_ATOMS: atom_id res chain seq x y z
N MET A 1 30.65 0.79 -2.79
CA MET A 1 29.24 0.67 -2.36
C MET A 1 28.36 0.95 -3.58
N ALA A 2 27.74 -0.07 -4.16
CA ALA A 2 26.92 0.10 -5.36
C ALA A 2 25.64 0.86 -4.97
N SER A 3 25.60 2.17 -5.19
CA SER A 3 24.38 2.95 -5.19
C SER A 3 23.58 2.53 -6.42
N LYS A 4 22.88 1.39 -6.34
CA LYS A 4 21.78 1.12 -7.28
C LYS A 4 20.84 2.29 -7.09
N ALA A 5 20.79 3.19 -8.07
CA ALA A 5 19.73 4.16 -8.16
C ALA A 5 18.46 3.34 -8.03
N LEU A 6 17.69 3.55 -6.95
CA LEU A 6 16.37 2.99 -6.89
C LEU A 6 15.71 3.51 -8.17
N ASP A 7 15.32 2.62 -9.09
CA ASP A 7 14.61 2.93 -10.35
C ASP A 7 13.22 3.47 -10.01
N LEU A 8 13.17 4.55 -9.23
CA LEU A 8 11.96 5.25 -8.90
C LEU A 8 11.58 6.02 -10.16
N PRO A 9 10.33 5.89 -10.61
CA PRO A 9 9.83 6.69 -11.69
C PRO A 9 10.07 8.17 -11.38
N HIS A 10 10.70 8.88 -12.32
CA HIS A 10 10.89 10.33 -12.22
C HIS A 10 9.56 11.08 -12.04
N ILE A 11 8.45 10.44 -12.41
CA ILE A 11 7.09 10.95 -12.31
C ILE A 11 6.36 10.37 -11.08
N CYS A 12 5.58 11.21 -10.43
CA CYS A 12 4.68 10.83 -9.34
C CYS A 12 3.42 10.16 -9.92
N ASP A 13 3.14 8.92 -9.51
CA ASP A 13 1.90 8.19 -9.86
C ASP A 13 0.60 8.82 -9.32
N VAL A 14 0.66 9.71 -8.33
CA VAL A 14 -0.52 10.35 -7.73
C VAL A 14 -0.92 11.59 -8.53
N CYS A 15 0.06 12.40 -8.92
CA CYS A 15 -0.19 13.73 -9.51
C CYS A 15 0.42 13.93 -10.91
N GLY A 16 1.14 12.95 -11.44
CA GLY A 16 1.75 13.00 -12.78
C GLY A 16 2.91 13.98 -12.93
N LYS A 17 3.34 14.65 -11.86
CA LYS A 17 4.43 15.63 -11.88
C LYS A 17 5.78 14.99 -11.55
N ALA A 18 6.87 15.63 -11.95
CA ALA A 18 8.21 15.18 -11.60
C ALA A 18 8.42 15.15 -10.08
N ARG A 19 8.87 14.01 -9.52
CA ARG A 19 9.11 13.79 -8.09
C ARG A 19 10.12 14.75 -7.47
N ALA A 20 11.04 15.27 -8.29
CA ALA A 20 12.01 16.28 -7.87
C ALA A 20 11.35 17.59 -7.39
N THR A 21 10.08 17.83 -7.73
CA THR A 21 9.36 19.00 -7.22
C THR A 21 9.06 18.81 -5.72
N ARG A 22 9.38 19.80 -4.87
CA ARG A 22 9.17 19.74 -3.40
C ARG A 22 7.69 19.81 -2.94
N LYS A 23 6.72 19.51 -3.83
CA LYS A 23 5.27 19.70 -3.60
C LYS A 23 4.51 18.40 -3.28
N HIS A 24 5.20 17.32 -2.91
CA HIS A 24 4.61 15.97 -2.80
C HIS A 24 4.07 15.58 -1.42
N ARG A 25 3.96 16.50 -0.45
CA ARG A 25 3.46 16.18 0.90
C ARG A 25 2.08 15.51 0.88
N ALA A 26 1.14 16.04 0.08
CA ALA A 26 -0.19 15.46 -0.07
C ALA A 26 -0.15 14.09 -0.77
N CYS A 27 0.66 13.95 -1.82
CA CYS A 27 0.82 12.69 -2.54
C CYS A 27 1.39 11.58 -1.64
N SER A 28 2.35 11.89 -0.77
CA SER A 28 2.89 10.95 0.21
C SER A 28 1.81 10.48 1.20
N ARG A 29 0.93 11.38 1.66
CA ARG A 29 -0.18 11.02 2.54
C ARG A 29 -1.17 10.07 1.85
N ILE A 30 -1.49 10.31 0.58
CA ILE A 30 -2.35 9.42 -0.22
C ILE A 30 -1.72 8.03 -0.35
N ARG A 31 -0.40 7.94 -0.61
CA ARG A 31 0.30 6.64 -0.66
C ARG A 31 0.24 5.88 0.66
N GLN A 32 0.45 6.58 1.77
CA GLN A 32 0.34 5.99 3.11
C GLN A 32 -1.08 5.47 3.36
N GLN A 33 -2.09 6.24 2.96
CA GLN A 33 -3.49 5.82 3.09
C GLN A 33 -3.80 4.58 2.23
N ARG A 34 -3.37 4.54 0.97
CA ARG A 34 -3.55 3.36 0.09
C ARG A 34 -2.95 2.11 0.71
N LYS A 35 -1.71 2.19 1.21
CA LYS A 35 -1.05 1.07 1.90
C LYS A 35 -1.83 0.63 3.14
N SER A 36 -2.42 1.57 3.88
CA SER A 36 -3.26 1.23 5.04
C SER A 36 -4.56 0.52 4.65
N ILE A 37 -5.17 0.91 3.52
CA ILE A 37 -6.38 0.27 2.98
C ILE A 37 -6.06 -1.14 2.49
N GLU A 38 -4.97 -1.31 1.74
CA GLU A 38 -4.49 -2.63 1.29
C GLU A 38 -4.22 -3.56 2.49
N TRP A 39 -3.59 -3.03 3.54
CA TRP A 39 -3.36 -3.78 4.77
C TRP A 39 -4.67 -4.17 5.48
N ALA A 40 -5.62 -3.24 5.56
CA ALA A 40 -6.92 -3.51 6.16
C ALA A 40 -7.69 -4.60 5.39
N ALA A 41 -7.66 -4.56 4.06
CA ALA A 41 -8.29 -5.57 3.20
C ALA A 41 -7.65 -6.96 3.41
N PHE A 42 -6.31 -7.03 3.45
CA PHE A 42 -5.60 -8.28 3.73
C PHE A 42 -5.96 -8.87 5.10
N MET A 43 -6.03 -8.04 6.13
CA MET A 43 -6.43 -8.48 7.47
C MET A 43 -7.90 -8.94 7.50
N ALA A 44 -8.81 -8.27 6.78
CA ALA A 44 -10.21 -8.67 6.68
C ALA A 44 -10.39 -10.02 5.96
N GLU A 45 -9.61 -10.28 4.90
CA GLU A 45 -9.61 -11.58 4.24
C GLU A 45 -9.11 -12.68 5.20
N ARG A 46 -8.02 -12.41 5.92
CA ARG A 46 -7.45 -13.35 6.88
C ARG A 46 -8.41 -13.65 8.03
N THR A 47 -9.15 -12.67 8.53
CA THR A 47 -10.19 -12.89 9.56
C THR A 47 -11.37 -13.66 9.00
N ALA A 48 -11.82 -13.38 7.78
CA ALA A 48 -12.88 -14.12 7.12
C ALA A 48 -12.52 -15.61 6.94
N VAL A 49 -11.29 -15.91 6.51
CA VAL A 49 -10.79 -17.29 6.40
C VAL A 49 -10.76 -17.97 7.77
N ARG A 50 -10.33 -17.27 8.83
CA ARG A 50 -10.35 -17.81 10.19
C ARG A 50 -11.76 -18.13 10.66
N GLN A 51 -12.71 -17.21 10.48
CA GLN A 51 -14.11 -17.43 10.85
C GLN A 51 -14.75 -18.57 10.05
N ALA A 52 -14.43 -18.69 8.76
CA ALA A 52 -14.91 -19.79 7.93
C ALA A 52 -14.39 -21.15 8.41
N LYS A 53 -13.11 -21.22 8.85
CA LYS A 53 -12.55 -22.42 9.46
C LYS A 53 -13.24 -22.75 10.79
N GLU A 54 -13.40 -21.78 11.69
CA GLU A 54 -14.07 -21.98 12.97
C GLU A 54 -15.51 -22.50 12.77
N ARG A 55 -16.26 -21.93 11.82
CA ARG A 55 -17.61 -22.44 11.45
C ARG A 55 -17.59 -23.85 10.86
N ARG A 56 -16.52 -24.23 10.15
CA ARG A 56 -16.38 -25.57 9.56
C ARG A 56 -16.09 -26.65 10.60
N TYR A 57 -15.38 -26.32 11.67
CA TYR A 57 -15.10 -27.24 12.79
C TYR A 57 -16.19 -27.23 13.87
N ALA A 58 -17.10 -26.25 13.86
CA ALA A 58 -18.26 -26.18 14.75
C ALA A 58 -19.49 -26.96 14.24
N ARG A 59 -19.35 -27.72 13.15
CA ARG A 59 -20.40 -28.59 12.58
C ARG A 59 -20.03 -30.05 12.81
#